data_AF-A0A535KSL1-F1
#
_entry.id   AF-A0A535KSL1-F1
#
_cell.length_a   1.000
_cell.length_b   1.000
_cell.length_c   1.000
_cell.angle_alpha   90.00
_cell.angle_beta   90.00
_cell.angle_gamma   90.00
#
_symmetry.space_group_name_H-M   'P 1'
#
loop_
_entity.id
_entity.type
_entity.pdbx_description
1 polymer ?
#
loop_
_entity_poly.entity_id
_entity_poly.type
_entity_poly.pdbx_seq_one_letter_code
_entity_poly.pdbx_strand_id
1 'polypeptide(L)'
;MNSLKKSRAEYALVMMCLKENWRLDYHLRLSRLGKDVSFDFIAKEVAQMHRQLENSTGNYGMPKSISSKLNLNSELFLEALRELSNGQSYISKYGWISECMSQACIIYSELFRRRYQNCHIKRCHGDLKASNLWVHPAKTLFFGLKKYPQQLLALDCIDFNPEFCHIDTLSDVAMLAVDIEMHFTNWTGAYKDLEYAQNFANVFLDCYLREMQEYSMDAWPLLRYYMTEKAMVCAYVSILYDGQPELGERYLDIAYVHAQQLGKPIETSTQQLALGVS
;
A
#
# COMPACT_ATOMS: atom_id res chain seq x y z
N MET A 1 -18.78 -31.63 -43.24
CA MET A 1 -17.52 -31.58 -42.46
C MET A 1 -17.87 -31.19 -41.04
N ASN A 2 -17.45 -32.00 -40.08
CA ASN A 2 -17.94 -32.05 -38.70
C ASN A 2 -17.62 -30.78 -37.89
N SER A 3 -18.67 -30.22 -37.28
CA SER A 3 -18.59 -29.25 -36.18
C SER A 3 -18.10 -29.97 -34.92
N LEU A 4 -16.86 -29.71 -34.51
CA LEU A 4 -16.33 -30.14 -33.22
C LEU A 4 -16.99 -29.30 -32.12
N LYS A 5 -18.03 -29.84 -31.50
CA LYS A 5 -18.55 -29.34 -30.22
C LYS A 5 -17.42 -29.43 -29.18
N LYS A 6 -16.85 -28.28 -28.81
CA LYS A 6 -15.96 -28.16 -27.64
C LYS A 6 -16.74 -28.61 -26.41
N SER A 7 -16.36 -29.73 -25.79
CA SER A 7 -16.95 -30.16 -24.52
C SER A 7 -16.65 -29.09 -23.47
N ARG A 8 -17.68 -28.59 -22.78
CA ARG A 8 -17.52 -27.78 -21.56
C ARG A 8 -16.88 -28.70 -20.51
N ALA A 9 -15.57 -28.60 -20.32
CA ALA A 9 -14.90 -29.23 -19.20
C ALA A 9 -15.16 -28.37 -17.96
N GLU A 10 -15.74 -28.96 -16.94
CA GLU A 10 -15.88 -28.34 -15.62
C GLU A 10 -14.59 -28.62 -14.85
N TYR A 11 -13.98 -27.56 -14.33
CA TYR A 11 -12.76 -27.65 -13.53
C TYR A 11 -13.08 -27.19 -12.11
N ALA A 12 -12.45 -27.83 -11.13
CA ALA A 12 -12.44 -27.38 -9.75
C ALA A 12 -10.98 -27.19 -9.32
N LEU A 13 -10.70 -26.07 -8.65
CA LEU A 13 -9.41 -25.80 -8.03
C LEU A 13 -9.45 -26.32 -6.59
N VAL A 14 -8.56 -27.25 -6.26
CA VAL A 14 -8.33 -27.69 -4.88
C VAL A 14 -7.15 -26.90 -4.33
N MET A 15 -7.42 -25.98 -3.40
CA MET A 15 -6.39 -25.12 -2.80
C MET A 15 -6.07 -25.58 -1.38
N MET A 16 -4.80 -25.48 -1.00
CA MET A 16 -4.37 -25.69 0.38
C MET A 16 -4.70 -24.44 1.20
N CYS A 17 -5.43 -24.60 2.30
CA CYS A 17 -5.66 -23.52 3.25
C CYS A 17 -4.37 -23.24 4.04
N LEU A 18 -3.86 -22.01 3.95
CA LEU A 18 -2.71 -21.57 4.74
C LEU A 18 -3.12 -21.30 6.19
N LYS A 19 -2.16 -21.43 7.12
CA LYS A 19 -2.44 -21.18 8.54
C LYS A 19 -2.71 -19.70 8.77
N GLU A 20 -3.77 -19.38 9.50
CA GLU A 20 -4.15 -17.99 9.81
C GLU A 20 -3.06 -17.24 10.57
N ASN A 21 -2.37 -17.91 11.49
CA ASN A 21 -1.28 -17.32 12.27
C ASN A 21 0.01 -17.05 11.46
N TRP A 22 0.01 -17.34 10.16
CA TRP A 22 1.07 -16.91 9.23
C TRP A 22 0.73 -15.58 8.54
N ARG A 23 -0.53 -15.12 8.62
CA ARG A 23 -0.95 -13.88 7.97
C ARG A 23 -0.27 -12.68 8.63
N LEU A 24 0.20 -11.73 7.82
CA LEU A 24 1.05 -10.64 8.29
C LEU A 24 0.32 -9.75 9.30
N ASP A 25 -0.98 -9.48 9.12
CA ASP A 25 -1.80 -8.73 10.10
C ASP A 25 -1.76 -9.36 11.51
N TYR A 26 -1.73 -10.70 11.60
CA TYR A 26 -1.60 -11.42 12.87
C TYR A 26 -0.22 -11.16 13.49
N HIS A 27 0.83 -11.19 12.68
CA HIS A 27 2.19 -10.86 13.12
C HIS A 27 2.32 -9.39 13.57
N LEU A 28 1.76 -8.42 12.83
CA LEU A 28 1.79 -7.00 13.22
C LEU A 28 1.05 -6.75 14.54
N ARG A 29 -0.10 -7.42 14.75
CA ARG A 29 -0.80 -7.38 16.05
C ARG A 29 0.08 -7.92 17.18
N LEU A 30 0.81 -9.00 16.97
CA LEU A 30 1.73 -9.55 17.98
C LEU A 30 2.93 -8.63 18.24
N SER A 31 3.41 -7.88 17.26
CA SER A 31 4.49 -6.90 17.45
C SER A 31 4.11 -5.75 18.34
N ARG A 32 2.87 -5.28 18.27
CA ARG A 32 2.34 -4.35 19.27
C ARG A 32 2.35 -4.91 20.70
N LEU A 33 2.33 -6.23 20.82
CA LEU A 33 2.40 -6.95 22.09
C LEU A 33 3.85 -7.35 22.46
N GLY A 34 4.86 -6.80 21.78
CA GLY A 34 6.28 -6.97 22.12
C GLY A 34 7.01 -8.14 21.43
N LYS A 35 6.47 -8.69 20.34
CA LYS A 35 7.14 -9.72 19.52
C LYS A 35 7.60 -9.18 18.16
N ASP A 36 8.90 -9.11 17.91
CA ASP A 36 9.42 -8.43 16.72
C ASP A 36 8.95 -9.04 15.38
N VAL A 37 8.42 -8.17 14.52
CA VAL A 37 8.29 -8.40 13.08
C VAL A 37 9.52 -7.80 12.41
N SER A 38 10.12 -8.56 11.49
CA SER A 38 11.24 -8.07 10.69
C SER A 38 10.71 -7.28 9.49
N PHE A 39 10.66 -5.94 9.62
CA PHE A 39 10.35 -5.06 8.49
C PHE A 39 11.40 -5.16 7.37
N ASP A 40 12.66 -5.42 7.71
CA ASP A 40 13.72 -5.76 6.74
C ASP A 40 13.32 -6.95 5.87
N PHE A 41 12.83 -8.04 6.47
CA PHE A 41 12.41 -9.22 5.72
C PHE A 41 11.23 -8.90 4.81
N ILE A 42 10.20 -8.23 5.34
CA ILE A 42 9.00 -7.89 4.55
C ILE A 42 9.37 -6.99 3.38
N ALA A 43 10.16 -5.94 3.63
CA ALA A 43 10.61 -5.01 2.60
C ALA A 43 11.40 -5.71 1.49
N LYS A 44 12.33 -6.60 1.86
CA LYS A 44 13.13 -7.40 0.91
C LYS A 44 12.26 -8.30 0.03
N GLU A 45 11.33 -9.02 0.63
CA GLU A 45 10.46 -9.93 -0.12
C GLU A 45 9.51 -9.15 -1.05
N VAL A 46 8.94 -8.03 -0.59
CA VAL A 46 8.10 -7.16 -1.43
C VAL A 46 8.89 -6.56 -2.59
N ALA A 47 10.10 -6.05 -2.33
CA ALA A 47 11.00 -5.57 -3.39
C ALA A 47 11.35 -6.67 -4.39
N GLN A 48 11.63 -7.89 -3.93
CA GLN A 48 11.91 -9.03 -4.78
C GLN A 48 10.68 -9.40 -5.64
N MET A 49 9.48 -9.42 -5.06
CA MET A 49 8.24 -9.63 -5.81
C MET A 49 8.10 -8.56 -6.89
N HIS A 50 8.18 -7.27 -6.54
CA HIS A 50 8.05 -6.17 -7.50
C HIS A 50 9.08 -6.21 -8.63
N ARG A 51 10.33 -6.62 -8.36
CA ARG A 51 11.35 -6.81 -9.41
C ARG A 51 10.94 -7.87 -10.44
N GLN A 52 10.25 -8.93 -10.01
CA GLN A 52 9.84 -10.06 -10.85
C GLN A 52 8.51 -9.84 -11.58
N LEU A 53 7.72 -8.83 -11.18
CA LEU A 53 6.46 -8.51 -11.84
C LEU A 53 6.64 -8.09 -13.30
N GLU A 54 5.65 -8.44 -14.11
CA GLU A 54 5.52 -8.03 -15.50
C GLU A 54 5.40 -6.50 -15.61
N ASN A 55 6.12 -5.93 -16.57
CA ASN A 55 5.99 -4.51 -16.88
C ASN A 55 4.61 -4.24 -17.49
N SER A 56 4.04 -3.08 -17.16
CA SER A 56 2.80 -2.64 -17.77
C SER A 56 2.98 -2.36 -19.26
N THR A 57 2.03 -2.81 -20.07
CA THR A 57 2.03 -2.62 -21.54
C THR A 57 1.20 -1.41 -21.98
N GLY A 58 0.54 -0.72 -21.05
CA GLY A 58 -0.34 0.42 -21.32
C GLY A 58 0.13 1.71 -20.66
N ASN A 59 -0.60 2.80 -20.93
CA ASN A 59 -0.25 4.15 -20.47
C ASN A 59 -0.59 4.43 -18.99
N TYR A 60 -0.85 3.40 -18.17
CA TYR A 60 -1.47 3.52 -16.84
C TYR A 60 -0.71 4.43 -15.86
N GLY A 61 0.62 4.52 -15.95
CA GLY A 61 1.42 5.43 -15.13
C GLY A 61 1.78 6.76 -15.78
N MET A 62 1.24 7.08 -16.96
CA MET A 62 1.41 8.41 -17.53
C MET A 62 0.65 9.45 -16.68
N PRO A 63 1.14 10.71 -16.59
CA PRO A 63 0.49 11.75 -15.78
C PRO A 63 -1.01 11.94 -16.08
N LYS A 64 -1.42 11.78 -17.34
CA LYS A 64 -2.84 11.86 -17.72
C LYS A 64 -3.66 10.74 -17.08
N SER A 65 -3.18 9.50 -17.12
CA SER A 65 -3.87 8.35 -16.52
C SER A 65 -3.91 8.44 -15.01
N ILE A 66 -2.83 8.92 -14.37
CA ILE A 66 -2.80 9.17 -12.92
C ILE A 66 -3.82 10.24 -12.54
N SER A 67 -3.90 11.35 -13.28
CA SER A 67 -4.89 12.40 -13.04
C SER A 67 -6.33 11.88 -13.23
N SER A 68 -6.60 11.07 -14.25
CA SER A 68 -7.92 10.46 -14.44
C SER A 68 -8.31 9.54 -13.28
N LYS A 69 -7.38 8.70 -12.81
CA LYS A 69 -7.60 7.85 -11.63
C LYS A 69 -7.82 8.68 -10.36
N LEU A 70 -7.05 9.75 -10.18
CA LEU A 70 -7.23 10.65 -9.04
C LEU A 70 -8.62 11.29 -9.03
N ASN A 71 -9.15 11.68 -10.18
CA ASN A 71 -10.50 12.25 -10.27
C ASN A 71 -11.55 11.23 -9.78
N LEU A 72 -11.48 9.98 -10.25
CA LEU A 72 -12.37 8.90 -9.78
C LEU A 72 -12.25 8.69 -8.27
N ASN A 73 -11.01 8.56 -7.76
CA ASN A 73 -10.78 8.38 -6.33
C ASN A 73 -11.29 9.57 -5.51
N SER A 74 -11.18 10.79 -6.03
CA SER A 74 -11.65 12.01 -5.36
C SER A 74 -13.17 12.10 -5.32
N GLU A 75 -13.86 11.66 -6.38
CA GLU A 75 -15.31 11.58 -6.43
C GLU A 75 -15.84 10.59 -5.38
N LEU A 76 -15.31 9.36 -5.37
CA LEU A 76 -15.67 8.32 -4.41
C LEU A 76 -15.33 8.72 -2.96
N PHE A 77 -14.18 9.39 -2.76
CA PHE A 77 -13.81 9.91 -1.45
C PHE A 77 -14.83 10.93 -0.94
N LEU A 78 -15.21 11.91 -1.76
CA LEU A 78 -16.20 12.92 -1.37
C LEU A 78 -17.60 12.33 -1.18
N GLU A 79 -17.95 11.29 -1.94
CA GLU A 79 -19.18 10.50 -1.73
C GLU A 79 -19.16 9.79 -0.37
N ALA A 80 -18.07 9.10 -0.01
CA ALA A 80 -17.94 8.46 1.30
C ALA A 80 -18.06 9.46 2.46
N LEU A 81 -17.48 10.67 2.33
CA LEU A 81 -17.66 11.71 3.34
C LEU A 81 -19.13 12.13 3.50
N ARG A 82 -19.93 12.12 2.42
CA ARG A 82 -21.37 12.47 2.46
C ARG A 82 -22.21 11.39 3.13
N GLU A 83 -21.87 10.12 2.97
CA GLU A 83 -22.63 8.98 3.51
C GLU A 83 -22.49 8.80 5.04
N LEU A 84 -21.45 9.38 5.65
CA LEU A 84 -21.30 9.35 7.11
C LEU A 84 -22.41 10.15 7.81
N SER A 85 -22.80 9.71 9.01
CA SER A 85 -23.94 10.25 9.78
C SER A 85 -23.87 11.77 10.08
N ASN A 86 -22.69 12.38 9.93
CA ASN A 86 -22.45 13.84 10.00
C ASN A 86 -21.68 14.35 8.77
N GLY A 87 -22.08 13.95 7.56
CA GLY A 87 -21.27 14.12 6.36
C GLY A 87 -20.78 15.56 6.09
N GLN A 88 -21.57 16.59 6.43
CA GLN A 88 -21.12 17.98 6.29
C GLN A 88 -19.90 18.31 7.16
N SER A 89 -19.82 17.77 8.38
CA SER A 89 -18.66 17.95 9.27
C SER A 89 -17.42 17.25 8.71
N TYR A 90 -17.59 16.04 8.18
CA TYR A 90 -16.53 15.29 7.52
C TYR A 90 -16.01 16.00 6.27
N ILE A 91 -16.89 16.53 5.42
CA ILE A 91 -16.50 17.34 4.26
C ILE A 91 -15.71 18.57 4.69
N SER A 92 -16.16 19.29 5.73
CA SER A 92 -15.43 20.44 6.25
C SER A 92 -14.04 20.08 6.79
N LYS A 93 -13.89 18.91 7.41
CA LYS A 93 -12.61 18.47 7.99
C LYS A 93 -11.64 17.85 6.97
N TYR A 94 -12.14 17.07 6.02
CA TYR A 94 -11.33 16.22 5.13
C TYR A 94 -11.45 16.56 3.64
N GLY A 95 -12.47 17.32 3.22
CA GLY A 95 -12.73 17.59 1.80
C GLY A 95 -11.60 18.35 1.09
N TRP A 96 -10.78 19.09 1.82
CA TRP A 96 -9.60 19.77 1.28
C TRP A 96 -8.51 18.81 0.77
N ILE A 97 -8.52 17.53 1.20
CA ILE A 97 -7.53 16.52 0.79
C ILE A 97 -7.58 16.31 -0.73
N SER A 98 -8.76 16.27 -1.34
CA SER A 98 -8.91 16.08 -2.79
C SER A 98 -8.28 17.22 -3.60
N GLU A 99 -8.37 18.47 -3.11
CA GLU A 99 -7.71 19.62 -3.74
C GLU A 99 -6.19 19.52 -3.59
N CYS A 100 -5.69 19.19 -2.40
CA CYS A 100 -4.26 18.99 -2.17
C CYS A 100 -3.67 17.88 -3.05
N MET A 101 -4.40 16.78 -3.24
CA MET A 101 -3.99 15.71 -4.15
C MET A 101 -3.97 16.17 -5.60
N SER A 102 -4.94 16.99 -6.02
CA SER A 102 -4.98 17.56 -7.38
C SER A 102 -3.77 18.46 -7.65
N GLN A 103 -3.41 19.32 -6.69
CA GLN A 103 -2.21 20.16 -6.80
C GLN A 103 -0.93 19.33 -6.79
N ALA A 104 -0.82 18.34 -5.89
CA ALA A 104 0.33 17.44 -5.85
C ALA A 104 0.49 16.64 -7.15
N CYS A 105 -0.62 16.22 -7.77
CA CYS A 105 -0.61 15.52 -9.06
C CYS A 105 0.00 16.38 -10.18
N ILE A 106 -0.27 17.70 -10.17
CA ILE A 106 0.31 18.65 -11.12
C ILE A 106 1.80 18.84 -10.83
N ILE A 107 2.17 19.12 -9.57
CA ILE A 107 3.55 19.38 -9.14
C ILE A 107 4.46 18.17 -9.43
N TYR A 108 3.98 16.95 -9.17
CA TYR A 108 4.76 15.73 -9.32
C TYR A 108 4.65 15.09 -10.72
N SER A 109 4.02 15.76 -11.68
CA SER A 109 3.80 15.27 -13.05
C SER A 109 5.09 14.76 -13.72
N GLU A 110 6.21 15.45 -13.55
CA GLU A 110 7.49 15.02 -14.11
C GLU A 110 8.07 13.79 -13.40
N LEU A 111 7.89 13.66 -12.08
CA LEU A 111 8.32 12.47 -11.35
C LEU A 111 7.54 11.23 -11.83
N PHE A 112 6.22 11.33 -11.97
CA PHE A 112 5.40 10.25 -12.55
C PHE A 112 5.86 9.87 -13.96
N ARG A 113 6.16 10.86 -14.81
CA ARG A 113 6.67 10.62 -16.17
C ARG A 113 7.98 9.83 -16.14
N ARG A 114 8.92 10.17 -15.26
CA ARG A 114 10.17 9.43 -15.11
C ARG A 114 9.93 8.00 -14.64
N ARG A 115 9.01 7.80 -13.69
CA ARG A 115 8.67 6.45 -13.21
C ARG A 115 8.09 5.58 -14.32
N TYR A 116 7.22 6.14 -15.16
CA TYR A 116 6.72 5.50 -16.37
C TYR A 116 7.86 5.13 -17.34
N GLN A 117 8.74 6.08 -17.66
CA GLN A 117 9.86 5.86 -18.59
C GLN A 117 10.87 4.81 -18.08
N ASN A 118 11.06 4.74 -16.76
CA ASN A 118 11.99 3.81 -16.11
C ASN A 118 11.34 2.45 -15.79
N CYS A 119 10.17 2.14 -16.37
CA CYS A 119 9.49 0.84 -16.21
C CYS A 119 9.11 0.49 -14.76
N HIS A 120 8.81 1.48 -13.91
CA HIS A 120 8.31 1.24 -12.55
C HIS A 120 6.81 0.94 -12.49
N ILE A 121 6.11 1.02 -13.63
CA ILE A 121 4.69 0.66 -13.74
C ILE A 121 4.62 -0.82 -14.11
N LYS A 122 4.06 -1.60 -13.20
CA LYS A 122 4.05 -3.06 -13.30
C LYS A 122 2.66 -3.58 -13.03
N ARG A 123 2.43 -4.86 -13.34
CA ARG A 123 1.22 -5.59 -12.94
C ARG A 123 1.36 -6.01 -11.47
N CYS A 124 1.15 -5.03 -10.59
CA CYS A 124 1.24 -5.10 -9.13
C CYS A 124 0.03 -5.79 -8.48
N HIS A 125 0.08 -5.96 -7.16
CA HIS A 125 -0.98 -6.62 -6.40
C HIS A 125 -2.29 -5.82 -6.41
N GLY A 126 -2.20 -4.49 -6.34
CA GLY A 126 -3.34 -3.57 -6.35
C GLY A 126 -3.98 -3.37 -4.98
N ASP A 127 -3.96 -4.40 -4.13
CA ASP A 127 -4.42 -4.40 -2.73
C ASP A 127 -3.39 -5.03 -1.78
N LEU A 128 -2.14 -4.57 -1.82
CA LEU A 128 -1.04 -5.12 -1.01
C LEU A 128 -1.21 -4.76 0.48
N LYS A 129 -2.13 -5.44 1.17
CA LYS A 129 -2.40 -5.28 2.62
C LYS A 129 -1.82 -6.44 3.43
N ALA A 130 -1.64 -6.23 4.73
CA ALA A 130 -1.13 -7.25 5.63
C ALA A 130 -2.08 -8.46 5.76
N SER A 131 -3.38 -8.28 5.52
CA SER A 131 -4.36 -9.36 5.42
C SER A 131 -4.19 -10.23 4.17
N ASN A 132 -3.45 -9.75 3.17
CA ASN A 132 -3.24 -10.42 1.88
C ASN A 132 -1.83 -11.05 1.78
N LEU A 133 -1.06 -11.01 2.87
CA LEU A 133 0.32 -11.47 2.94
C LEU A 133 0.50 -12.57 3.99
N TRP A 134 1.19 -13.65 3.64
CA TRP A 134 1.50 -14.77 4.51
C TRP A 134 3.00 -14.97 4.66
N VAL A 135 3.49 -14.94 5.89
CA VAL A 135 4.87 -15.25 6.26
C VAL A 135 5.01 -16.76 6.40
N HIS A 136 5.38 -17.43 5.32
CA HIS A 136 5.62 -18.87 5.31
C HIS A 136 6.94 -19.18 6.03
N PRO A 137 6.92 -20.01 7.09
CA PRO A 137 8.11 -20.26 7.89
C PRO A 137 9.18 -21.04 7.11
N ALA A 138 10.45 -20.80 7.47
CA ALA A 138 11.56 -21.60 6.97
C ALA A 138 11.37 -23.07 7.36
N LYS A 139 11.70 -24.00 6.45
CA LYS A 139 11.53 -25.44 6.68
C LYS A 139 12.83 -26.18 6.41
N THR A 140 13.31 -26.92 7.40
CA THR A 140 14.39 -27.89 7.24
C THR A 140 13.77 -29.27 7.03
N LEU A 141 14.08 -29.95 5.92
CA LEU A 141 13.77 -31.37 5.75
C LEU A 141 14.83 -32.26 6.41
N PHE A 142 14.39 -33.48 6.76
CA PHE A 142 15.15 -34.53 7.47
C PHE A 142 16.64 -34.61 7.09
N PHE A 143 17.48 -34.82 8.11
CA PHE A 143 18.95 -34.93 8.02
C PHE A 143 19.68 -33.73 7.38
N GLY A 144 19.12 -32.52 7.47
CA GLY A 144 19.82 -31.29 7.08
C GLY A 144 19.99 -31.07 5.58
N LEU A 145 19.33 -31.88 4.74
CA LEU A 145 19.58 -31.93 3.30
C LEU A 145 18.79 -30.92 2.47
N LYS A 146 17.77 -30.24 3.03
CA LYS A 146 17.07 -29.16 2.32
C LYS A 146 16.49 -28.13 3.26
N LYS A 147 16.97 -26.89 3.17
CA LYS A 147 16.42 -25.73 3.88
C LYS A 147 15.69 -24.85 2.87
N TYR A 148 14.40 -24.67 3.08
CA TYR A 148 13.64 -23.60 2.42
C TYR A 148 13.73 -22.35 3.30
N PRO A 149 14.13 -21.18 2.76
CA PRO A 149 14.11 -19.95 3.52
C PRO A 149 12.67 -19.59 3.91
N GLN A 150 12.53 -18.68 4.85
CA GLN A 150 11.26 -18.00 5.09
C GLN A 150 10.86 -17.25 3.82
N GLN A 151 9.56 -17.23 3.49
CA GLN A 151 9.05 -16.61 2.27
C GLN A 151 7.82 -15.77 2.58
N LEU A 152 7.64 -14.70 1.83
CA LEU A 152 6.39 -13.94 1.82
C LEU A 152 5.53 -14.39 0.64
N LEU A 153 4.30 -14.84 0.92
CA LEU A 153 3.32 -15.20 -0.09
C LEU A 153 2.27 -14.09 -0.17
N ALA A 154 2.03 -13.55 -1.35
CA ALA A 154 0.95 -12.62 -1.62
C ALA A 154 -0.22 -13.34 -2.30
N LEU A 155 -1.42 -13.17 -1.78
CA LEU A 155 -2.66 -13.78 -2.25
C LEU A 155 -3.73 -12.71 -2.38
N ASP A 156 -4.80 -12.99 -3.13
CA ASP A 156 -5.91 -12.05 -3.34
C ASP A 156 -5.51 -10.78 -4.11
N CYS A 157 -4.71 -10.96 -5.16
CA CYS A 157 -4.37 -9.89 -6.10
C CYS A 157 -5.63 -9.37 -6.81
N ILE A 158 -5.73 -8.05 -6.99
CA ILE A 158 -6.77 -7.45 -7.84
C ILE A 158 -6.40 -7.72 -9.31
N ASP A 159 -6.85 -8.83 -9.87
CA ASP A 159 -6.44 -9.23 -11.22
C ASP A 159 -7.39 -8.81 -12.34
N PHE A 160 -8.59 -8.35 -12.00
CA PHE A 160 -9.68 -8.22 -12.98
C PHE A 160 -9.80 -6.83 -13.62
N ASN A 161 -9.38 -5.77 -12.93
CA ASN A 161 -9.38 -4.40 -13.50
C ASN A 161 -7.93 -3.93 -13.74
N PRO A 162 -7.51 -3.79 -15.00
CA PRO A 162 -6.18 -3.31 -15.37
C PRO A 162 -5.78 -1.98 -14.71
N GLU A 163 -6.73 -1.07 -14.45
CA GLU A 163 -6.45 0.23 -13.81
C GLU A 163 -5.99 0.11 -12.36
N PHE A 164 -6.28 -1.03 -11.71
CA PHE A 164 -5.96 -1.27 -10.31
C PHE A 164 -4.72 -2.15 -10.12
N CYS A 165 -4.35 -2.98 -11.10
CA CYS A 165 -3.12 -3.77 -11.05
C CYS A 165 -1.96 -3.20 -11.87
N HIS A 166 -2.20 -2.47 -12.96
CA HIS A 166 -1.13 -1.81 -13.70
C HIS A 166 -0.75 -0.45 -13.09
N ILE A 167 -0.09 -0.49 -11.93
CA ILE A 167 0.22 0.69 -11.13
C ILE A 167 1.72 0.81 -10.88
N ASP A 168 2.13 1.97 -10.36
CA ASP A 168 3.50 2.15 -9.88
C ASP A 168 3.78 1.21 -8.71
N THR A 169 4.94 0.58 -8.69
CA THR A 169 5.43 -0.17 -7.52
C THR A 169 5.45 0.65 -6.23
N LEU A 170 5.64 1.99 -6.30
CA LEU A 170 5.50 2.88 -5.14
C LEU A 170 4.05 3.04 -4.68
N SER A 171 3.08 2.97 -5.60
CA SER A 171 1.65 2.96 -5.27
C SER A 171 1.26 1.67 -4.56
N ASP A 172 1.77 0.53 -5.03
CA ASP A 172 1.48 -0.77 -4.41
C ASP A 172 2.09 -0.88 -3.01
N VAL A 173 3.37 -0.52 -2.83
CA VAL A 173 4.04 -0.56 -1.52
C VAL A 173 3.47 0.46 -0.52
N ALA A 174 2.98 1.61 -1.01
CA ALA A 174 2.30 2.60 -0.17
C ALA A 174 1.01 2.05 0.45
N MET A 175 0.32 1.12 -0.22
CA MET A 175 -0.85 0.44 0.36
C MET A 175 -0.46 -0.32 1.63
N LEU A 176 0.63 -1.09 1.57
CA LEU A 176 1.11 -1.84 2.74
C LEU A 176 1.61 -0.91 3.84
N ALA A 177 2.26 0.20 3.48
CA ALA A 177 2.73 1.19 4.45
C ALA A 177 1.57 1.84 5.22
N VAL A 178 0.50 2.26 4.53
CA VAL A 178 -0.74 2.76 5.15
C VAL A 178 -1.39 1.70 6.04
N ASP A 179 -1.37 0.43 5.62
CA ASP A 179 -1.92 -0.67 6.41
C ASP A 179 -1.07 -0.99 7.66
N ILE A 180 0.25 -0.85 7.58
CA ILE A 180 1.15 -0.91 8.74
C ILE A 180 0.80 0.22 9.73
N GLU A 181 0.63 1.46 9.26
CA GLU A 181 0.23 2.57 10.14
C GLU A 181 -1.11 2.29 10.81
N MET A 182 -2.08 1.77 10.06
CA MET A 182 -3.38 1.39 10.57
C MET A 182 -3.25 0.37 11.71
N HIS A 183 -2.41 -0.65 11.51
CA HIS A 183 -2.17 -1.68 12.50
C HIS A 183 -1.48 -1.15 13.76
N PHE A 184 -0.48 -0.27 13.65
CA PHE A 184 0.29 0.25 14.79
C PHE A 184 -0.36 1.42 15.52
N THR A 185 -1.28 2.14 14.87
CA THR A 185 -1.99 3.24 15.52
C THR A 185 -2.85 2.73 16.67
N ASN A 186 -2.72 3.38 17.82
CA ASN A 186 -3.61 3.18 18.94
C ASN A 186 -4.79 4.15 18.86
N TRP A 187 -5.96 3.60 18.56
CA TRP A 187 -7.19 4.38 18.34
C TRP A 187 -7.90 4.79 19.64
N THR A 188 -7.28 4.59 20.81
CA THR A 188 -7.86 4.94 22.12
C THR A 188 -7.54 6.35 22.62
N GLY A 189 -6.88 7.21 21.82
CA GLY A 189 -7.02 8.67 21.96
C GLY A 189 -5.76 9.51 22.21
N ALA A 190 -4.73 9.42 21.36
CA ALA A 190 -3.74 10.49 21.21
C ALA A 190 -3.20 10.60 19.77
N TYR A 191 -3.06 11.82 19.25
CA TYR A 191 -2.42 12.08 17.95
C TYR A 191 -0.96 11.57 17.88
N LYS A 192 -0.31 11.42 19.04
CA LYS A 192 1.05 10.86 19.17
C LYS A 192 1.17 9.41 18.71
N ASP A 193 0.06 8.67 18.70
CA ASP A 193 0.06 7.26 18.29
C ASP A 193 0.18 7.10 16.77
N LEU A 194 -0.27 8.09 15.99
CA LEU A 194 -0.09 8.12 14.54
C LEU A 194 1.38 8.38 14.15
N GLU A 195 2.06 9.32 14.81
CA GLU A 195 3.48 9.58 14.57
C GLU A 195 4.34 8.34 14.90
N TYR A 196 4.02 7.65 15.99
CA TYR A 196 4.67 6.39 16.34
C TYR A 196 4.42 5.30 15.28
N ALA A 197 3.20 5.20 14.75
CA ALA A 197 2.87 4.25 13.69
C ALA A 197 3.59 4.57 12.36
N GLN A 198 3.72 5.86 12.01
CA GLN A 198 4.46 6.33 10.83
C GLN A 198 5.93 5.93 10.87
N ASN A 199 6.56 5.86 12.05
CA ASN A 199 7.95 5.42 12.16
C ASN A 199 8.14 3.97 11.66
N PHE A 200 7.19 3.06 11.92
CA PHE A 200 7.29 1.69 11.42
C PHE A 200 7.10 1.61 9.91
N ALA A 201 6.14 2.36 9.37
CA ALA A 201 5.94 2.47 7.93
C ALA A 201 7.18 3.06 7.23
N ASN A 202 7.81 4.08 7.83
CA ASN A 202 9.03 4.69 7.30
C ASN A 202 10.22 3.72 7.33
N VAL A 203 10.43 2.97 8.41
CA VAL A 203 11.48 1.93 8.48
C VAL A 203 11.28 0.88 7.39
N PHE A 204 10.04 0.43 7.20
CA PHE A 204 9.67 -0.49 6.12
C PHE A 204 9.96 0.09 4.73
N LEU A 205 9.52 1.33 4.47
CA LEU A 205 9.70 2.00 3.18
C LEU A 205 11.18 2.30 2.88
N ASP A 206 11.96 2.75 3.86
CA ASP A 206 13.40 2.99 3.68
C ASP A 206 14.15 1.70 3.34
N CYS A 207 13.78 0.59 3.97
CA CYS A 207 14.31 -0.71 3.60
C CYS A 207 13.89 -1.09 2.17
N TYR A 208 12.62 -0.91 1.82
CA TYR A 208 12.12 -1.22 0.48
C TYR A 208 12.83 -0.39 -0.60
N LEU A 209 13.00 0.93 -0.40
CA LEU A 209 13.68 1.82 -1.35
C LEU A 209 15.15 1.44 -1.52
N ARG A 210 15.84 1.08 -0.43
CA ARG A 210 17.22 0.59 -0.47
C ARG A 210 17.33 -0.69 -1.29
N GLU A 211 16.42 -1.63 -1.07
CA GLU A 211 16.35 -2.88 -1.82
C GLU A 211 15.97 -2.66 -3.27
N MET A 212 15.11 -1.70 -3.59
CA MET A 212 14.78 -1.33 -4.98
C MET A 212 15.83 -0.44 -5.65
N GLN A 213 16.83 0.02 -4.89
CA GLN A 213 17.87 0.97 -5.33
C GLN A 213 17.27 2.28 -5.86
N GLU A 214 16.22 2.76 -5.22
CA GLU A 214 15.55 4.00 -5.60
C GLU A 214 16.12 5.21 -4.87
N TYR A 215 16.31 6.30 -5.60
CA TYR A 215 16.77 7.55 -5.03
C TYR A 215 15.68 8.18 -4.16
N SER A 216 15.96 8.30 -2.86
CA SER A 216 15.02 8.82 -1.86
C SER A 216 14.44 10.19 -2.22
N MET A 217 15.21 11.08 -2.86
CA MET A 217 14.74 12.41 -3.27
C MET A 217 13.60 12.38 -4.29
N ASP A 218 13.56 11.36 -5.17
CA ASP A 218 12.54 11.21 -6.21
C ASP A 218 11.38 10.33 -5.73
N ALA A 219 11.66 9.33 -4.87
CA ALA A 219 10.68 8.38 -4.39
C ALA A 219 9.78 8.93 -3.27
N TRP A 220 10.34 9.64 -2.28
CA TRP A 220 9.57 10.11 -1.13
C TRP A 220 8.44 11.10 -1.45
N PRO A 221 8.56 12.05 -2.40
CA PRO A 221 7.44 12.90 -2.78
C PRO A 221 6.26 12.07 -3.30
N LEU A 222 6.59 11.03 -4.09
CA LEU A 222 5.60 10.12 -4.65
C LEU A 222 5.04 9.15 -3.62
N LEU A 223 5.84 8.69 -2.66
CA LEU A 223 5.33 7.90 -1.53
C LEU A 223 4.33 8.71 -0.70
N ARG A 224 4.59 9.98 -0.38
CA ARG A 224 3.60 10.84 0.31
C ARG A 224 2.30 10.98 -0.49
N TYR A 225 2.43 11.20 -1.81
CA TYR A 225 1.28 11.23 -2.71
C TYR A 225 0.50 9.90 -2.67
N TYR A 226 1.17 8.77 -2.86
CA TYR A 226 0.52 7.47 -2.91
C TYR A 226 -0.02 7.02 -1.55
N MET A 227 0.64 7.32 -0.44
CA MET A 227 0.09 7.01 0.89
C MET A 227 -1.18 7.81 1.16
N THR A 228 -1.22 9.09 0.74
CA THR A 228 -2.47 9.87 0.81
C THR A 228 -3.56 9.26 -0.08
N GLU A 229 -3.24 8.93 -1.34
CA GLU A 229 -4.17 8.26 -2.26
C GLU A 229 -4.71 6.96 -1.66
N LYS A 230 -3.84 6.09 -1.16
CA LYS A 230 -4.21 4.77 -0.63
C LYS A 230 -5.02 4.88 0.66
N ALA A 231 -4.72 5.84 1.53
CA ALA A 231 -5.55 6.11 2.69
C ALA A 231 -6.95 6.60 2.29
N MET A 232 -7.08 7.47 1.28
CA MET A 232 -8.38 7.85 0.72
C MET A 232 -9.14 6.63 0.17
N VAL A 233 -8.45 5.76 -0.57
CA VAL A 233 -9.01 4.51 -1.12
C VAL A 233 -9.52 3.59 -0.03
N CYS A 234 -8.69 3.30 0.97
CA CYS A 234 -9.11 2.47 2.11
C CYS A 234 -10.29 3.08 2.85
N ALA A 235 -10.33 4.40 3.01
CA ALA A 235 -11.44 5.09 3.66
C ALA A 235 -12.75 4.91 2.89
N TYR A 236 -12.80 5.27 1.60
CA TYR A 236 -14.05 5.18 0.84
C TYR A 236 -14.47 3.72 0.62
N VAL A 237 -13.53 2.78 0.47
CA VAL A 237 -13.88 1.36 0.31
C VAL A 237 -14.52 0.82 1.59
N SER A 238 -13.94 1.14 2.75
CA SER A 238 -14.49 0.73 4.04
C SER A 238 -15.91 1.28 4.26
N ILE A 239 -16.16 2.54 3.88
CA ILE A 239 -17.45 3.21 4.08
C ILE A 239 -18.50 2.73 3.07
N LEU A 240 -18.18 2.74 1.79
CA LEU A 240 -19.16 2.55 0.70
C LEU A 240 -19.38 1.09 0.34
N TYR A 241 -18.36 0.24 0.46
CA TYR A 241 -18.40 -1.13 -0.07
C TYR A 241 -18.35 -2.21 1.03
N ASP A 242 -17.56 -2.00 2.08
CA ASP A 242 -17.39 -3.02 3.13
C ASP A 242 -18.36 -2.88 4.31
N GLY A 243 -19.09 -1.76 4.39
CA GLY A 243 -20.00 -1.49 5.50
C GLY A 243 -19.30 -1.33 6.85
N GLN A 244 -18.06 -0.82 6.84
CA GLN A 244 -17.21 -0.60 8.02
C GLN A 244 -16.89 0.91 8.18
N PRO A 245 -17.88 1.76 8.47
CA PRO A 245 -17.67 3.21 8.54
C PRO A 245 -16.66 3.60 9.63
N GLU A 246 -16.63 2.93 10.78
CA GLU A 246 -15.66 3.22 11.85
C GLU A 246 -14.22 2.90 11.43
N LEU A 247 -14.01 1.90 10.56
CA LEU A 247 -12.69 1.64 9.99
C LEU A 247 -12.33 2.74 8.97
N GLY A 248 -13.29 3.12 8.14
CA GLY A 248 -13.11 4.19 7.17
C GLY A 248 -12.73 5.52 7.80
N GLU A 249 -13.39 5.91 8.91
CA GLU A 249 -13.06 7.12 9.68
C GLU A 249 -11.60 7.13 10.14
N ARG A 250 -11.05 5.98 10.54
CA ARG A 250 -9.64 5.87 10.92
C ARG A 250 -8.69 6.07 9.74
N TYR A 251 -9.04 5.55 8.57
CA TYR A 251 -8.29 5.83 7.35
C TYR A 251 -8.40 7.31 6.91
N LEU A 252 -9.51 8.01 7.22
CA LEU A 252 -9.61 9.46 7.02
C LEU A 252 -8.57 10.22 7.85
N ASP A 253 -8.34 9.81 9.11
CA ASP A 253 -7.32 10.42 9.96
C ASP A 253 -5.90 10.15 9.43
N ILE A 254 -5.61 8.94 8.92
CA ILE A 254 -4.33 8.66 8.25
C ILE A 254 -4.17 9.53 6.99
N ALA A 255 -5.20 9.60 6.14
CA ALA A 255 -5.19 10.42 4.93
C ALA A 255 -4.95 11.91 5.26
N TYR A 256 -5.57 12.40 6.33
CA TYR A 256 -5.39 13.76 6.81
C TYR A 256 -3.94 14.07 7.17
N VAL A 257 -3.28 13.19 7.94
CA VAL A 257 -1.88 13.39 8.34
C VAL A 257 -0.95 13.40 7.13
N HIS A 258 -1.11 12.46 6.19
CA HIS A 258 -0.27 12.43 4.98
C HIS A 258 -0.54 13.62 4.06
N ALA A 259 -1.79 14.02 3.90
CA ALA A 259 -2.16 15.19 3.10
C ALA A 259 -1.51 16.48 3.63
N GLN A 260 -1.35 16.61 4.96
CA GLN A 260 -0.65 17.76 5.57
C GLN A 260 0.84 17.82 5.22
N GLN A 261 1.43 16.73 4.71
CA GLN A 261 2.84 16.65 4.31
C GLN A 261 3.05 16.81 2.81
N LEU A 262 1.97 16.82 2.00
CA LEU A 262 2.04 17.05 0.57
C LEU A 262 2.58 18.46 0.27
N GLY A 263 3.47 18.55 -0.72
CA GLY A 263 4.08 19.83 -1.12
C GLY A 263 5.10 20.42 -0.13
N LYS A 264 5.24 19.86 1.08
CA LYS A 264 6.32 20.24 2.00
C LYS A 264 7.66 19.68 1.54
N PRO A 265 8.78 20.39 1.74
CA PRO A 265 10.11 19.83 1.53
C PRO A 265 10.29 18.50 2.26
N ILE A 266 11.10 17.61 1.70
CA ILE A 266 11.55 16.42 2.42
C ILE A 266 12.71 16.85 3.28
N GLU A 267 12.49 16.89 4.59
CA GLU A 267 13.59 16.97 5.55
C GLU A 267 14.30 15.61 5.51
N THR A 268 15.52 15.58 4.99
CA THR A 268 16.33 14.36 5.02
C THR A 268 16.68 14.03 6.46
N SER A 269 16.24 12.87 6.94
CA SER A 269 16.52 12.32 8.28
C SER A 269 18.00 12.00 8.54
N THR A 270 18.93 12.61 7.80
CA THR A 270 20.37 12.48 8.04
C THR A 270 20.84 13.35 9.22
N GLN A 271 20.02 14.27 9.73
CA GLN A 271 20.41 15.15 10.85
C GLN A 271 19.94 14.70 12.25
N GLN A 272 18.99 13.75 12.38
CA GLN A 272 18.54 13.30 13.70
C GLN A 272 19.32 12.10 14.27
N LEU A 273 20.08 11.37 13.45
CA LEU A 273 20.96 10.28 13.92
C LEU A 273 22.35 10.76 14.38
N ALA A 274 22.70 12.04 14.16
CA ALA A 274 23.99 12.62 14.57
C ALA A 274 24.00 13.25 15.98
N LEU A 275 22.84 13.30 16.67
CA LEU A 275 22.71 13.92 18.00
C LEU A 275 22.30 12.92 19.11
N GLY A 276 22.26 11.62 18.80
CA GLY A 276 21.81 10.57 19.73
C GLY A 276 22.90 9.58 20.19
N VAL A 277 24.16 9.82 19.88
CA VAL A 277 25.29 9.04 20.40
C VAL A 277 26.32 10.00 21.01
N SER A 278 26.07 10.37 22.26
CA SER A 278 27.09 10.84 23.19
C SER A 278 27.13 9.89 24.37
#